data_AF-A5KSU0-F1
#
_entry.id   AF-A5KSU0-F1
#
_cell.length_a   1.000
_cell.length_b   1.000
_cell.length_c   1.000
_cell.angle_alpha   90.00
_cell.angle_beta   90.00
_cell.angle_gamma   90.00
#
_symmetry.space_group_name_H-M   'P 1'
#
loop_
_entity.id
_entity.type
_entity.pdbx_description
1 polymer ?
#
loop_
_entity_poly.entity_id
_entity_poly.type
_entity_poly.pdbx_seq_one_letter_code
_entity_poly.pdbx_strand_id
1 'polypeptide(L)'
;MTSITTFAIISLMLDFASFAQTAGRLLDAIGVIVILGGVSFATLAALITIVSRQGVHHTYRSYRQNMARSILIGLEFLVAGDIIRSVAGNLNLDSVLILAIIVVIRSFLGMEFEMEIEGHWPWRRTKRTRKRVE
;
A
#
# COMPACT_ATOMS: atom_id res chain seq x y z
N MET A 1 -9.02 -45.60 -8.47
CA MET A 1 -7.80 -44.81 -8.19
C MET A 1 -7.91 -43.35 -8.63
N THR A 2 -8.66 -43.05 -9.70
CA THR A 2 -8.94 -41.67 -10.16
C THR A 2 -9.77 -40.84 -9.17
N SER A 3 -10.82 -41.39 -8.55
CA SER A 3 -11.65 -40.61 -7.60
C SER A 3 -10.91 -40.13 -6.35
N ILE A 4 -9.96 -40.92 -5.81
CA ILE A 4 -9.19 -40.54 -4.61
C ILE A 4 -8.20 -39.43 -4.93
N THR A 5 -7.53 -39.50 -6.08
CA THR A 5 -6.58 -38.46 -6.52
C THR A 5 -7.29 -37.17 -6.88
N THR A 6 -8.44 -37.23 -7.57
CA THR A 6 -9.27 -36.04 -7.83
C THR A 6 -9.78 -35.39 -6.54
N PHE A 7 -10.24 -36.18 -5.57
CA PHE A 7 -10.67 -35.64 -4.27
C PHE A 7 -9.52 -34.98 -3.51
N ALA A 8 -8.35 -35.63 -3.45
CA ALA A 8 -7.17 -35.08 -2.79
C ALA A 8 -6.68 -33.76 -3.44
N ILE A 9 -6.73 -33.65 -4.77
CA ILE A 9 -6.39 -32.41 -5.48
C ILE A 9 -7.37 -31.29 -5.15
N ILE A 10 -8.69 -31.58 -5.14
CA ILE A 10 -9.72 -30.58 -4.81
C ILE A 10 -9.55 -30.09 -3.37
N SER A 11 -9.36 -30.99 -2.41
CA SER A 11 -9.09 -30.60 -1.01
C SER A 11 -7.85 -29.70 -0.91
N LEU A 12 -6.74 -30.09 -1.53
CA LEU A 12 -5.49 -29.32 -1.50
C LEU A 12 -5.62 -27.93 -2.14
N MET A 13 -6.40 -27.82 -3.23
CA MET A 13 -6.70 -26.53 -3.88
C MET A 13 -7.56 -25.63 -2.98
N LEU A 14 -8.59 -26.18 -2.32
CA LEU A 14 -9.45 -25.45 -1.40
C LEU A 14 -8.68 -24.97 -0.15
N ASP A 15 -7.80 -25.82 0.39
CA ASP A 15 -6.95 -25.48 1.52
C ASP A 15 -5.99 -24.33 1.16
N PHE A 16 -5.34 -24.40 -0.01
CA PHE A 16 -4.48 -23.32 -0.50
C PHE A 16 -5.23 -21.99 -0.66
N ALA A 17 -6.42 -22.02 -1.28
CA ALA A 17 -7.22 -20.82 -1.50
C ALA A 17 -7.64 -20.16 -0.18
N SER A 18 -8.05 -20.96 0.81
CA SER A 18 -8.43 -20.46 2.14
C SER A 18 -7.24 -19.87 2.91
N PHE A 19 -6.08 -20.52 2.83
CA PHE A 19 -4.83 -20.02 3.43
C PHE A 19 -4.42 -18.69 2.81
N ALA A 20 -4.36 -18.62 1.48
CA ALA A 20 -3.95 -17.42 0.78
C ALA A 20 -4.93 -16.26 0.98
N GLN A 21 -6.24 -16.51 1.02
CA GLN A 21 -7.23 -15.48 1.39
C GLN A 21 -6.99 -14.94 2.81
N THR A 22 -6.66 -15.81 3.75
CA THR A 22 -6.39 -15.40 5.14
C THR A 22 -5.10 -14.60 5.23
N ALA A 23 -4.03 -15.05 4.56
CA ALA A 23 -2.77 -14.33 4.48
C ALA A 23 -2.94 -12.94 3.84
N GLY A 24 -3.71 -12.85 2.74
CA GLY A 24 -4.02 -11.58 2.09
C GLY A 24 -4.76 -10.62 3.02
N ARG A 25 -5.78 -11.09 3.75
CA ARG A 25 -6.50 -10.26 4.75
C ARG A 25 -5.60 -9.78 5.89
N LEU A 26 -4.68 -10.63 6.34
CA LEU A 26 -3.72 -10.25 7.39
C LEU A 26 -2.75 -9.17 6.91
N LEU A 27 -2.22 -9.32 5.70
CA LEU A 27 -1.36 -8.30 5.09
C LEU A 27 -2.10 -6.98 4.89
N ASP A 28 -3.35 -7.04 4.43
CA ASP A 28 -4.16 -5.83 4.29
C ASP A 28 -4.39 -5.14 5.64
N ALA A 29 -4.71 -5.91 6.68
CA ALA A 29 -4.89 -5.39 8.03
C ALA A 29 -3.60 -4.75 8.57
N ILE A 30 -2.45 -5.39 8.39
CA ILE A 30 -1.14 -4.83 8.78
C ILE A 30 -0.88 -3.52 8.04
N GLY A 31 -1.11 -3.49 6.72
CA GLY A 31 -0.95 -2.29 5.92
C GLY A 31 -1.82 -1.13 6.42
N VAL A 32 -3.11 -1.37 6.66
CA VAL A 32 -4.03 -0.37 7.22
C VAL A 32 -3.54 0.13 8.59
N ILE A 33 -3.12 -0.78 9.48
CA ILE A 33 -2.64 -0.42 10.83
C ILE A 33 -1.37 0.45 10.74
N VAL A 34 -0.43 0.12 9.85
CA VAL A 34 0.80 0.88 9.67
C VAL A 34 0.51 2.29 9.15
N ILE A 35 -0.40 2.43 8.17
CA ILE A 35 -0.81 3.74 7.65
C ILE A 35 -1.44 4.57 8.76
N LEU A 36 -2.48 4.04 9.41
CA LEU A 36 -3.21 4.75 10.45
C LEU A 36 -2.32 5.12 11.63
N GLY A 37 -1.48 4.19 12.08
CA GLY A 37 -0.54 4.42 13.18
C GLY A 37 0.50 5.48 12.85
N GLY A 38 1.12 5.41 11.66
CA GLY A 38 2.14 6.37 11.25
C GLY A 38 1.59 7.77 10.99
N VAL A 39 0.42 7.89 10.35
CA VAL A 39 -0.28 9.17 10.18
C VAL A 39 -0.68 9.75 11.53
N SER A 40 -1.25 8.95 12.43
CA SER A 40 -1.64 9.41 13.76
C SER A 40 -0.43 9.89 14.56
N PHE A 41 0.65 9.11 14.58
CA PHE A 41 1.89 9.46 15.28
C PHE A 41 2.49 10.75 14.72
N ALA A 42 2.59 10.88 13.40
CA ALA A 42 3.10 12.10 12.77
C ALA A 42 2.24 13.32 13.14
N THR A 43 0.92 13.16 13.17
CA THR A 43 -0.03 14.24 13.50
C THR A 43 0.12 14.66 14.96
N LEU A 44 0.18 13.72 15.90
CA LEU A 44 0.41 14.01 17.32
C LEU A 44 1.76 14.71 17.54
N ALA A 45 2.82 14.20 16.91
CA ALA A 45 4.15 14.79 17.01
C ALA A 45 4.15 16.25 16.50
N ALA A 46 3.54 16.52 15.35
CA ALA A 46 3.43 17.86 14.80
C ALA A 46 2.63 18.80 15.71
N LEU A 47 1.52 18.33 16.29
CA LEU A 47 0.70 19.11 17.21
C LEU A 47 1.48 19.51 18.48
N ILE A 48 2.23 18.57 19.07
CA ILE A 48 3.09 18.82 20.23
C ILE A 48 4.18 19.84 19.88
N THR A 49 4.83 19.72 18.72
CA THR A 49 5.89 20.65 18.29
C THR A 49 5.36 22.06 18.03
N ILE A 50 4.16 22.21 17.47
CA ILE A 50 3.51 23.51 17.24
C ILE A 50 3.18 24.20 18.58
N VAL A 51 2.63 23.46 19.54
CA VAL A 51 2.35 23.97 20.89
C VAL A 51 3.65 24.38 21.62
N SER A 52 4.76 23.70 21.34
CA SER A 52 6.09 24.00 21.88
C SER A 52 6.82 25.20 21.23
N ARG A 53 6.16 25.94 20.31
CA ARG A 53 6.71 27.13 19.61
C ARG A 53 8.02 26.91 18.85
N GLN A 54 8.36 25.67 18.50
CA GLN A 54 9.50 25.39 17.62
C GLN A 54 9.11 25.73 16.17
N GLY A 55 9.99 26.44 15.46
CA GLY A 55 9.72 27.08 14.17
C GLY A 55 8.92 26.21 13.18
N VAL A 56 7.76 26.74 12.77
CA VAL A 56 6.72 26.06 11.98
C VAL A 56 7.26 25.42 10.69
N HIS A 57 8.28 26.01 10.10
CA HIS A 57 8.80 25.60 8.79
C HIS A 57 9.53 24.25 8.82
N HIS A 58 10.27 23.95 9.89
CA HIS A 58 10.98 22.67 10.02
C HIS A 58 10.02 21.54 10.40
N THR A 59 9.04 21.85 11.25
CA THR A 59 7.99 20.94 11.71
C THR A 59 7.14 20.42 10.56
N TYR A 60 6.72 21.29 9.63
CA TYR A 60 5.92 20.88 8.47
C TYR A 60 6.65 19.89 7.56
N ARG A 61 7.96 20.12 7.32
CA ARG A 61 8.76 19.25 6.45
C ARG A 61 8.96 17.87 7.06
N SER A 62 9.22 17.82 8.37
CA SER A 62 9.39 16.56 9.11
C SER A 62 8.07 15.78 9.21
N TYR A 63 6.95 16.47 9.48
CA TYR A 63 5.60 15.89 9.46
C TYR A 63 5.29 15.20 8.12
N ARG A 64 5.47 15.92 7.00
CA ARG A 64 5.20 15.38 5.66
C ARG A 64 6.10 14.20 5.32
N GLN A 65 7.38 14.22 5.72
CA GLN A 65 8.30 13.11 5.49
C GLN A 65 7.92 11.85 6.29
N ASN A 66 7.54 12.00 7.55
CA ASN A 66 7.14 10.87 8.38
C ASN A 66 5.82 10.26 7.91
N MET A 67 4.85 11.10 7.52
CA MET A 67 3.57 10.67 6.96
C MET A 67 3.77 9.91 5.63
N ALA A 68 4.60 10.44 4.72
CA ALA A 68 4.88 9.79 3.45
C ALA A 68 5.56 8.42 3.63
N ARG A 69 6.52 8.32 4.56
CA ARG A 69 7.20 7.04 4.87
C ARG A 69 6.23 5.98 5.39
N SER A 70 5.32 6.34 6.30
CA SER A 70 4.36 5.38 6.83
C SER A 70 3.35 4.92 5.77
N ILE A 71 2.93 5.83 4.89
CA ILE A 71 2.05 5.49 3.77
C ILE A 71 2.75 4.53 2.81
N LEU A 72 4.00 4.81 2.44
CA LEU A 72 4.76 3.95 1.53
C LEU A 72 4.90 2.52 2.06
N ILE A 73 5.29 2.37 3.31
CA ILE A 73 5.41 1.05 3.95
C ILE A 73 4.04 0.36 4.01
N GLY A 74 2.99 1.08 4.39
CA GLY A 74 1.64 0.55 4.41
C GLY A 74 1.17 0.06 3.03
N LEU A 75 1.50 0.80 1.98
CA LEU A 75 1.19 0.41 0.60
C LEU A 75 1.94 -0.85 0.17
N GLU A 76 3.18 -1.08 0.60
CA GLU A 76 3.90 -2.33 0.33
C GLU A 76 3.13 -3.55 0.88
N PHE A 77 2.60 -3.45 2.10
CA PHE A 77 1.77 -4.52 2.70
C PHE A 77 0.43 -4.68 1.99
N LEU A 78 -0.27 -3.57 1.71
CA LEU A 78 -1.57 -3.61 1.05
C LEU A 78 -1.46 -4.11 -0.41
N VAL A 79 -0.33 -3.89 -1.09
CA VAL A 79 -0.11 -4.41 -2.45
C VAL A 79 0.17 -5.91 -2.38
N ALA A 80 0.95 -6.36 -1.39
CA ALA A 80 1.19 -7.78 -1.17
C ALA A 80 -0.11 -8.55 -0.87
N GLY A 81 -0.99 -8.00 -0.02
CA GLY A 81 -2.28 -8.63 0.30
C GLY A 81 -3.19 -8.78 -0.93
N ASP A 82 -3.23 -7.76 -1.78
CA ASP A 82 -4.00 -7.72 -3.03
C ASP A 82 -3.49 -8.75 -4.05
N ILE A 83 -2.17 -8.85 -4.22
CA ILE A 83 -1.54 -9.86 -5.09
C ILE A 83 -1.91 -11.27 -4.61
N ILE A 84 -1.74 -11.59 -3.33
CA ILE A 84 -2.03 -12.94 -2.80
C ILE A 84 -3.51 -13.31 -2.99
N ARG A 85 -4.41 -12.37 -2.72
CA ARG A 85 -5.85 -12.58 -2.88
C ARG A 85 -6.24 -12.81 -4.33
N SER A 86 -5.60 -12.09 -5.27
CA SER A 86 -5.86 -12.25 -6.70
C SER A 86 -5.46 -13.63 -7.24
N VAL A 87 -4.31 -14.16 -6.80
CA VAL A 87 -3.79 -15.46 -7.27
C VAL A 87 -4.56 -16.64 -6.67
N ALA A 88 -5.17 -16.46 -5.49
CA ALA A 88 -5.93 -17.48 -4.78
C ALA A 88 -7.41 -17.56 -5.17
N GLY A 89 -7.89 -16.62 -5.99
CA GLY A 89 -9.27 -16.61 -6.47
C GLY A 89 -9.49 -17.60 -7.61
N ASN A 90 -10.73 -18.09 -7.75
CA ASN A 90 -11.14 -18.77 -8.98
C ASN A 90 -11.09 -17.74 -10.12
N LEU A 91 -10.33 -18.03 -11.18
CA LEU A 91 -10.23 -17.22 -12.40
C LEU A 91 -11.55 -17.26 -13.19
N ASN A 92 -12.63 -16.72 -12.61
CA ASN A 92 -13.87 -16.43 -13.31
C ASN A 92 -13.83 -14.98 -13.82
N LEU A 93 -14.29 -14.75 -15.05
CA LEU A 93 -14.23 -13.45 -15.71
C LEU A 93 -14.87 -12.33 -14.86
N ASP A 94 -15.97 -12.62 -14.16
CA ASP A 94 -16.65 -11.64 -13.29
C ASP A 94 -15.79 -11.24 -12.08
N SER A 95 -15.16 -12.22 -11.43
CA SER A 95 -14.30 -11.97 -10.26
C SER A 95 -13.01 -11.24 -10.66
N VAL A 96 -12.46 -11.56 -11.83
CA VAL A 96 -11.30 -10.86 -12.41
C VAL A 96 -11.67 -9.42 -12.78
N LEU A 97 -12.86 -9.19 -13.33
CA LEU A 97 -13.32 -7.85 -13.71
C LEU A 97 -13.44 -6.93 -12.49
N ILE A 98 -14.06 -7.39 -11.40
CA ILE A 98 -14.18 -6.61 -10.17
C ILE A 98 -12.79 -6.29 -9.60
N LEU A 99 -11.90 -7.28 -9.55
CA LEU A 99 -10.53 -7.08 -9.10
C LEU A 99 -9.78 -6.05 -9.97
N ALA A 100 -9.88 -6.16 -11.29
CA ALA A 100 -9.24 -5.24 -12.22
C ALA A 100 -9.73 -3.79 -12.02
N ILE A 101 -11.04 -3.60 -11.80
CA ILE A 101 -11.62 -2.29 -11.49
C ILE A 101 -11.07 -1.74 -10.16
N ILE A 102 -11.01 -2.57 -9.11
CA ILE A 102 -10.48 -2.16 -7.80
C ILE A 102 -9.01 -1.74 -7.92
N VAL A 103 -8.19 -2.52 -8.62
CA VAL A 103 -6.77 -2.20 -8.86
C VAL A 103 -6.61 -0.90 -9.67
N VAL A 104 -7.43 -0.69 -10.70
CA VAL A 104 -7.40 0.55 -11.51
C VAL A 104 -7.76 1.77 -10.66
N ILE A 105 -8.85 1.71 -9.91
CA ILE A 105 -9.27 2.81 -9.01
C ILE A 105 -8.17 3.10 -8.00
N ARG A 106 -7.56 2.04 -7.43
CA ARG A 106 -6.47 2.16 -6.46
C ARG A 106 -5.24 2.85 -7.05
N SER A 107 -4.80 2.45 -8.24
CA SER A 107 -3.66 3.09 -8.90
C SER A 107 -3.97 4.54 -9.27
N PHE A 108 -5.20 4.84 -9.70
CA PHE A 108 -5.58 6.20 -10.08
C PHE A 108 -5.63 7.14 -8.89
N LEU A 109 -6.33 6.76 -7.81
CA LEU A 109 -6.41 7.56 -6.58
C LEU A 109 -5.05 7.75 -5.92
N GLY A 110 -4.20 6.71 -5.93
CA GLY A 110 -2.83 6.82 -5.44
C GLY A 110 -2.01 7.84 -6.24
N MET A 111 -2.10 7.81 -7.57
CA MET A 111 -1.44 8.77 -8.45
C MET A 111 -1.96 10.20 -8.28
N GLU A 112 -3.28 10.40 -8.15
CA GLU A 112 -3.87 11.73 -7.97
C GLU A 112 -3.43 12.37 -6.65
N PHE A 113 -3.44 11.61 -5.56
CA PHE A 113 -2.98 12.12 -4.25
C PHE A 113 -1.51 12.56 -4.27
N GLU A 114 -0.65 11.77 -4.92
CA GLU A 114 0.77 12.07 -5.01
C GLU A 114 1.04 13.30 -5.90
N MET A 115 0.27 13.46 -6.99
CA MET A 115 0.32 14.63 -7.85
C MET A 115 -0.17 15.91 -7.18
N GLU A 116 -1.24 15.84 -6.37
CA GLU A 116 -1.74 16.99 -5.60
C GLU A 116 -0.71 17.49 -4.58
N ILE A 117 0.03 16.56 -3.96
CA ILE A 117 1.00 16.85 -2.90
C ILE A 117 2.36 17.32 -3.46
N GLU A 118 2.80 16.81 -4.61
CA GLU A 118 4.11 17.14 -5.19
C GLU A 118 4.05 18.21 -6.30
N GLY A 119 2.88 18.45 -6.89
CA GLY A 119 2.69 19.42 -7.98
C GLY A 119 3.42 19.04 -9.28
N HIS A 120 4.01 17.85 -9.35
CA HIS A 120 4.75 17.36 -10.51
C HIS A 120 4.44 15.88 -10.80
N TRP A 121 4.34 15.55 -12.08
CA TRP A 121 4.08 14.19 -12.57
C TRP A 121 5.19 13.22 -12.05
N PRO A 122 4.85 12.05 -11.46
CA PRO A 122 5.78 11.20 -10.69
C PRO A 122 7.00 10.68 -11.48
N TRP A 123 6.88 10.59 -12.80
CA TRP A 123 7.95 10.18 -13.73
C TRP A 123 8.89 11.35 -14.12
N ARG A 124 8.68 12.57 -13.61
CA ARG A 124 9.70 13.64 -13.69
C ARG A 124 10.79 13.36 -12.66
N ARG A 125 11.72 12.47 -13.03
CA ARG A 125 12.99 12.32 -12.29
C ARG A 125 13.71 13.66 -12.28
N THR A 126 13.76 14.32 -11.14
CA THR A 126 14.63 15.47 -10.91
C THR A 126 16.06 14.99 -11.11
N LYS A 127 16.61 15.24 -12.30
CA LYS A 127 18.03 15.11 -12.57
C LYS A 127 18.71 16.12 -11.65
N ARG A 128 19.16 15.65 -10.48
CA ARG A 128 20.04 16.39 -9.60
C ARG A 128 21.34 16.59 -10.37
N THR A 129 21.41 17.68 -11.13
CA THR A 129 22.64 18.18 -11.73
C THR A 129 23.58 18.51 -10.57
N ARG A 130 24.43 17.55 -10.24
CA ARG A 130 25.58 17.73 -9.36
C ARG A 130 26.47 18.75 -10.05
N LYS A 131 26.30 20.03 -9.71
CA LYS A 131 27.27 21.06 -10.06
C LYS A 131 28.59 20.63 -9.44
N ARG A 132 29.50 20.18 -10.31
CA ARG A 132 30.91 19.97 -10.04
C ARG A 132 31.47 21.35 -9.70
N VAL A 133 31.90 21.52 -8.46
CA VAL A 133 32.71 22.68 -8.07
C VAL A 133 34.11 22.35 -8.59
N GLU A 134 34.50 23.03 -9.67
CA GLU A 134 35.89 23.18 -10.08
C GLU A 134 36.41 24.53 -9.57
#